data_AF-W0Q7H6-F1
#
_entry.id   AF-W0Q7H6-F1
#
_cell.length_a   1.000
_cell.length_b   1.000
_cell.length_c   1.000
_cell.angle_alpha   90.00
_cell.angle_beta   90.00
_cell.angle_gamma   90.00
#
_symmetry.space_group_name_H-M   'P 1'
#
loop_
_entity.id
_entity.type
_entity.pdbx_description
1 polymer ?
#
loop_
_entity_poly.entity_id
_entity_poly.type
_entity_poly.pdbx_seq_one_letter_code
_entity_poly.pdbx_strand_id
1 'polypeptide(L)'
;MLSLPVAAMTEKAEQETANALVSGDYQQLRNVAYGMETGSFGHDHNPIAACALRRVILLVNSDKVDMTDFNNEAIACRKIEVTDNQQAWETAFTIAKSISATKKK
;
A
#
# COMPACT_ATOMS: atom_id res chain seq x y z
N MET A 1 -10.60 -14.91 -0.06
CA MET A 1 -9.63 -14.08 0.68
C MET A 1 -8.47 -13.79 -0.25
N LEU A 2 -8.14 -12.52 -0.49
CA LEU A 2 -6.88 -12.16 -1.15
C LEU A 2 -5.76 -12.58 -0.19
N SER A 3 -5.05 -13.67 -0.51
CA SER A 3 -3.78 -13.96 0.15
C SER A 3 -2.77 -13.01 -0.47
N LEU A 4 -2.56 -11.87 0.17
CA LEU A 4 -1.46 -10.98 -0.15
C LEU A 4 -0.18 -11.70 0.30
N PRO A 5 0.90 -11.69 -0.51
CA PRO A 5 2.16 -12.22 -0.04
C PRO A 5 2.58 -11.41 1.18
N VAL A 6 3.17 -12.10 2.17
CA VAL A 6 3.73 -11.55 3.41
C VAL A 6 4.67 -10.40 3.06
N ALA A 7 4.11 -9.21 2.98
CA ALA A 7 4.82 -8.05 2.48
C ALA A 7 5.08 -7.11 3.63
N ALA A 8 5.82 -7.60 4.63
CA ALA A 8 6.23 -6.85 5.81
C ALA A 8 5.11 -6.09 6.57
N MET A 9 3.83 -6.21 6.19
CA MET A 9 2.73 -5.54 6.83
C MET A 9 2.36 -6.32 8.10
N THR A 10 1.86 -5.62 9.10
CA THR A 10 1.21 -6.31 10.23
C THR A 10 -0.08 -6.96 9.76
N GLU A 11 -0.54 -8.02 10.43
CA GLU A 11 -1.78 -8.73 10.09
C GLU A 11 -2.98 -7.76 9.95
N LYS A 12 -3.05 -6.77 10.84
CA LYS A 12 -4.06 -5.70 10.78
C LYS A 12 -3.95 -4.88 9.48
N ALA A 13 -2.75 -4.42 9.13
CA ALA A 13 -2.54 -3.63 7.92
C ALA A 13 -2.84 -4.45 6.66
N GLU A 14 -2.49 -5.74 6.63
CA GLU A 14 -2.83 -6.64 5.53
C GLU A 14 -4.36 -6.78 5.37
N GLN A 15 -5.07 -7.04 6.48
CA GLN A 15 -6.51 -7.22 6.46
C GLN A 15 -7.24 -5.94 6.02
N GLU A 16 -6.88 -4.78 6.57
CA GLU A 16 -7.48 -3.51 6.21
C GLU A 16 -7.18 -3.13 4.75
N THR A 17 -5.95 -3.36 4.29
CA THR A 17 -5.57 -3.17 2.88
C THR A 17 -6.41 -4.07 1.97
N ALA A 18 -6.51 -5.37 2.27
CA ALA A 18 -7.28 -6.31 1.47
C ALA A 18 -8.77 -5.91 1.39
N ASN A 19 -9.37 -5.52 2.52
CA ASN A 19 -10.76 -5.07 2.57
C ASN A 19 -10.95 -3.80 1.74
N ALA A 20 -10.07 -2.81 1.89
CA ALA A 20 -10.14 -1.55 1.15
C ALA A 20 -9.96 -1.73 -0.36
N LEU A 21 -9.09 -2.65 -0.78
CA LEU A 21 -8.91 -3.02 -2.19
C LEU A 21 -10.16 -3.67 -2.79
N VAL A 22 -10.87 -4.49 -2.02
CA VAL A 22 -12.11 -5.15 -2.46
C VAL A 22 -13.28 -4.18 -2.50
N SER A 23 -13.43 -3.35 -1.48
CA SER A 23 -14.53 -2.38 -1.38
C SER A 23 -14.33 -1.14 -2.27
N GLY A 24 -13.11 -0.91 -2.76
CA GLY A 24 -12.75 0.32 -3.46
C GLY A 24 -12.61 1.53 -2.53
N ASP A 25 -12.42 1.30 -1.23
CA ASP A 25 -12.21 2.33 -0.21
C ASP A 25 -10.79 2.91 -0.33
N TYR A 26 -10.68 3.82 -1.28
CA TYR A 26 -9.47 4.56 -1.60
C TYR A 26 -8.91 5.35 -0.40
N GLN A 27 -9.80 5.92 0.44
CA GLN A 27 -9.37 6.72 1.58
C GLN A 27 -8.81 5.82 2.69
N GLN A 28 -9.38 4.64 2.90
CA GLN A 28 -8.82 3.68 3.84
C GLN A 28 -7.41 3.23 3.42
N LEU A 29 -7.13 3.03 2.13
CA LEU A 29 -5.77 2.71 1.68
C LEU A 29 -4.77 3.82 2.07
N ARG A 30 -5.14 5.08 1.87
CA ARG A 30 -4.33 6.24 2.29
C ARG A 30 -4.08 6.24 3.80
N ASN A 31 -5.11 5.92 4.58
CA ASN A 31 -5.03 5.89 6.05
C ASN A 31 -4.12 4.76 6.54
N VAL A 32 -4.22 3.55 5.97
CA VAL A 32 -3.35 2.42 6.33
C VAL A 32 -1.90 2.72 5.98
N ALA A 33 -1.64 3.29 4.79
CA ALA A 33 -0.30 3.69 4.38
C ALA A 33 0.30 4.72 5.34
N TYR A 34 -0.48 5.73 5.71
CA TYR A 34 -0.07 6.73 6.68
C TYR A 34 0.15 6.13 8.08
N GLY A 35 -0.73 5.25 8.53
CA GLY A 35 -0.61 4.56 9.81
C GLY A 35 0.69 3.78 9.94
N MET A 36 1.07 3.02 8.90
CA MET A 36 2.37 2.35 8.84
C MET A 36 3.53 3.36 8.72
N GLU A 37 3.35 4.45 7.99
CA GLU A 37 4.36 5.51 7.84
C GLU A 37 4.71 6.18 9.17
N THR A 38 3.73 6.35 10.07
CA THR A 38 3.91 7.07 11.36
C THR A 38 3.88 6.18 12.59
N GLY A 39 3.55 4.88 12.46
CA GLY A 39 3.33 4.00 13.60
C GLY A 39 2.10 4.39 14.42
N SER A 40 1.01 4.74 13.74
CA SER A 40 -0.23 5.22 14.37
C SER A 40 -1.46 4.41 13.95
N PHE A 41 -2.63 4.74 14.50
CA PHE A 41 -3.90 4.02 14.24
C PHE A 41 -3.84 2.52 14.54
N GLY A 42 -2.96 2.11 15.46
CA GLY A 42 -2.74 0.71 15.82
C GLY A 42 -1.98 -0.08 14.75
N HIS A 43 -1.23 0.60 13.87
CA HIS A 43 -0.24 -0.02 12.99
C HIS A 43 1.16 0.25 13.55
N ASP A 44 2.02 -0.76 13.45
CA ASP A 44 3.43 -0.61 13.75
C ASP A 44 4.10 0.28 12.69
N HIS A 45 5.16 0.98 13.10
CA HIS A 45 5.94 1.77 12.18
C HIS A 45 6.65 0.86 11.16
N ASN A 46 6.25 0.98 9.90
CA ASN A 46 6.81 0.20 8.80
C ASN A 46 6.90 1.04 7.51
N PRO A 47 8.01 1.77 7.32
CA PRO A 47 8.17 2.67 6.19
C PRO A 47 8.26 1.94 4.84
N ILE A 48 8.74 0.69 4.80
CA ILE A 48 8.82 -0.14 3.58
C ILE A 48 7.41 -0.48 3.10
N ALA A 49 6.57 -1.02 4.00
CA ALA A 49 5.19 -1.34 3.69
C ALA A 49 4.35 -0.09 3.36
N ALA A 50 4.61 1.03 4.06
CA ALA A 50 3.97 2.31 3.77
C ALA A 50 4.29 2.79 2.34
N CYS A 51 5.57 2.83 1.97
CA CYS A 51 6.01 3.19 0.61
C CYS A 51 5.39 2.26 -0.45
N ALA A 52 5.40 0.95 -0.20
CA ALA A 52 4.80 -0.02 -1.10
C ALA A 52 3.30 0.23 -1.29
N LEU A 53 2.56 0.49 -0.21
CA LEU A 53 1.12 0.75 -0.28
C LEU A 53 0.80 2.08 -0.98
N ARG A 54 1.63 3.13 -0.81
CA ARG A 54 1.49 4.38 -1.60
C ARG A 54 1.60 4.10 -3.10
N ARG A 55 2.51 3.22 -3.51
CA ARG A 55 2.64 2.82 -4.92
C ARG A 55 1.45 2.00 -5.40
N VAL A 56 0.92 1.09 -4.58
CA VAL A 56 -0.33 0.37 -4.90
C VAL A 56 -1.46 1.35 -5.16
N ILE A 57 -1.64 2.36 -4.30
CA ILE A 57 -2.67 3.40 -4.44
C ILE A 57 -2.60 4.04 -5.83
N LEU A 58 -1.39 4.45 -6.25
CA LEU A 58 -1.14 5.04 -7.58
C LEU A 58 -1.45 4.07 -8.73
N LEU A 59 -1.07 2.81 -8.59
CA LEU A 59 -1.23 1.79 -9.64
C LEU A 59 -2.68 1.37 -9.87
N VAL A 60 -3.49 1.29 -8.80
CA VAL A 60 -4.81 0.63 -8.86
C VAL A 60 -6.00 1.59 -8.83
N ASN A 61 -5.75 2.88 -8.59
CA ASN A 61 -6.75 3.96 -8.57
C ASN A 61 -6.36 5.11 -9.50
N SER A 62 -5.83 4.80 -10.69
CA SER A 62 -5.33 5.80 -11.64
C SER A 62 -6.38 6.83 -12.10
N ASP A 63 -7.66 6.53 -11.93
CA ASP A 63 -8.81 7.40 -12.19
C ASP A 63 -9.14 8.38 -11.04
N LYS A 64 -8.58 8.17 -9.83
CA LYS A 64 -8.89 8.95 -8.62
C LYS A 64 -7.69 9.70 -8.04
N VAL A 65 -6.48 9.24 -8.32
CA VAL A 65 -5.26 9.79 -7.73
C VAL A 65 -5.00 11.23 -8.17
N ASP A 66 -4.47 12.03 -7.26
CA ASP A 66 -4.13 13.43 -7.48
C ASP A 66 -2.70 13.74 -7.01
N MET A 67 -2.27 15.00 -7.17
CA MET A 67 -0.91 15.43 -6.81
C MET A 67 -0.53 15.15 -5.35
N THR A 68 -1.51 15.09 -4.44
CA THR A 68 -1.31 14.74 -3.04
C THR A 68 -0.84 13.30 -2.89
N ASP A 69 -1.30 12.37 -3.74
CA ASP A 69 -0.87 10.97 -3.69
C ASP A 69 0.55 10.77 -4.17
N PHE A 70 0.91 11.45 -5.26
CA PHE A 70 2.29 11.48 -5.74
C PHE A 70 3.23 12.08 -4.69
N ASN A 71 2.81 13.17 -4.04
CA ASN A 71 3.57 13.76 -2.95
C ASN A 71 3.70 12.81 -1.75
N ASN A 72 2.62 12.12 -1.38
CA ASN A 72 2.64 11.14 -0.28
C ASN A 72 3.54 9.94 -0.60
N GLU A 73 3.56 9.45 -1.84
CA GLU A 73 4.50 8.42 -2.27
C GLU A 73 5.95 8.91 -2.13
N ALA A 74 6.26 10.11 -2.61
CA ALA A 74 7.60 10.68 -2.48
C ALA A 74 8.03 10.85 -1.01
N ILE A 75 7.12 11.30 -0.14
CA ILE A 75 7.36 11.48 1.30
C ILE A 75 7.55 10.14 2.02
N ALA A 76 6.75 9.13 1.69
CA ALA A 76 6.88 7.81 2.31
C ALA A 76 8.15 7.10 1.82
N CYS A 77 8.41 7.12 0.52
CA CYS A 77 9.51 6.38 -0.10
C CYS A 77 10.87 7.06 0.08
N ARG A 78 10.95 8.33 0.48
CA ARG A 78 12.22 8.93 0.92
C ARG A 78 12.67 8.48 2.32
N LYS A 79 11.82 7.74 3.06
CA LYS A 79 12.10 7.26 4.43
C LYS A 79 12.69 5.84 4.46
N ILE A 80 12.88 5.22 3.30
CA ILE A 80 13.45 3.88 3.18
C ILE A 80 14.84 3.96 2.54
N GLU A 81 15.68 2.97 2.83
CA GLU A 81 16.98 2.85 2.16
C GLU A 81 16.80 2.45 0.69
N VAL A 82 17.79 2.81 -0.14
CA VAL A 82 17.77 2.45 -1.57
C VAL A 82 17.70 0.94 -1.78
N THR A 83 18.30 0.15 -0.88
CA THR A 83 18.25 -1.31 -0.90
C THR A 83 16.84 -1.86 -0.66
N ASP A 84 16.05 -1.18 0.17
CA ASP A 84 14.69 -1.60 0.52
C ASP A 84 13.67 -1.19 -0.56
N ASN A 85 14.06 -0.24 -1.42
CA ASN A 85 13.20 0.27 -2.48
C ASN A 85 12.80 -0.81 -3.49
N GLN A 86 13.69 -1.78 -3.75
CA GLN A 86 13.37 -2.94 -4.59
C GLN A 86 12.24 -3.76 -3.95
N GLN A 87 12.34 -4.08 -2.66
CA GLN A 87 11.32 -4.83 -1.94
C GLN A 87 9.97 -4.10 -1.91
N ALA A 88 9.99 -2.77 -1.75
CA ALA A 88 8.77 -1.96 -1.77
C ALA A 88 8.07 -2.01 -3.15
N TRP A 89 8.83 -1.97 -4.25
CA TRP A 89 8.27 -2.14 -5.60
C TRP A 89 7.75 -3.55 -5.86
N GLU A 90 8.51 -4.59 -5.49
CA GLU A 90 8.09 -5.99 -5.63
C GLU A 90 6.78 -6.26 -4.89
N THR A 91 6.67 -5.73 -3.67
CA THR A 91 5.43 -5.74 -2.89
C THR A 91 4.30 -5.06 -3.64
N ALA A 92 4.51 -3.81 -4.07
CA ALA A 92 3.46 -3.02 -4.72
C ALA A 92 2.93 -3.70 -5.99
N PHE A 93 3.82 -4.22 -6.82
CA PHE A 93 3.44 -4.93 -8.04
C PHE A 93 2.71 -6.23 -7.74
N THR A 94 3.10 -6.96 -6.70
CA THR A 94 2.43 -8.22 -6.36
C THR A 94 0.99 -7.97 -5.89
N ILE A 95 0.78 -6.94 -5.06
CA ILE A 95 -0.56 -6.51 -4.65
C ILE A 95 -1.38 -6.01 -5.85
N ALA A 96 -0.80 -5.16 -6.71
CA ALA A 96 -1.49 -4.63 -7.89
C ALA A 96 -1.95 -5.75 -8.86
N LYS A 97 -1.11 -6.77 -9.05
CA LYS A 97 -1.43 -7.95 -9.88
C LYS A 97 -2.56 -8.78 -9.29
N SER A 98 -2.59 -8.99 -7.97
CA SER A 98 -3.63 -9.82 -7.32
C SER A 98 -5.03 -9.20 -7.45
N ILE A 99 -5.13 -7.87 -7.48
CA ILE A 99 -6.38 -7.14 -7.73
C ILE A 99 -6.84 -7.32 -9.18
N SER A 100 -5.92 -7.17 -10.13
CA SER A 100 -6.23 -7.31 -11.56
C SER A 100 -6.72 -8.73 -11.92
N ALA A 101 -6.20 -9.76 -11.24
CA ALA A 101 -6.67 -11.13 -11.37
C ALA A 101 -8.08 -11.33 -10.78
N THR A 102 -8.44 -10.56 -9.74
CA THR A 102 -9.74 -10.65 -9.07
C THR A 102 -10.84 -9.94 -9.86
N LYS A 103 -10.55 -8.80 -10.51
CA LYS A 103 -11.52 -8.05 -11.35
C LYS A 103 -11.91 -8.74 -12.67
N LYS A 104 -11.18 -9.78 -13.09
CA LYS A 104 -11.45 -10.55 -14.33
C LYS A 104 -12.41 -11.75 -14.13
N LYS A 105 -12.83 -12.01 -12.89
CA LYS A 105 -13.87 -13.00 -12.56
C LYS A 105 -15.19 -12.27 -12.32
#